data_AF-A0A820I7U2-F1
#
_entry.id   AF-A0A820I7U2-F1
#
_cell.length_a   1.000
_cell.length_b   1.000
_cell.length_c   1.000
_cell.angle_alpha   90.00
_cell.angle_beta   90.00
_cell.angle_gamma   90.00
#
_symmetry.space_group_name_H-M   'P 1'
#
loop_
_entity.id
_entity.type
_entity.pdbx_description
1 polymer ?
#
loop_
_entity_poly.entity_id
_entity_poly.type
_entity_poly.pdbx_seq_one_letter_code
_entity_poly.pdbx_strand_id
1 'polypeptide(L)'
;FLNFLGRYVEIFPDLLEEDIYLAGESFGGQYIPYIAKAILEKRPLLKLRGLLIGDGWIDPISLYNSYLPYAIANNLVENNSILYTNIIRLVTRCQDILSKHVHIFISECYSILDLIMNNGIIKEQDVEYTEDSCINVYDIRLSAKKPMCGMAGPSELEYVSVYLNRPDVMSSIHINGKKSEWEAFTELVHDAFQAFNSKPSIHLLPDLLTKIPIVFYNSEYDFICNHLAAENMLDNMTWNGASGFDLGTGKIASTLSWIVGDESAGSIRYARNLTYILFFNAGHMVPYNQARRSQVMLYQFIQLNLSYPNNQTI
;
A
#
# COMPACT_ATOMS: atom_id res chain seq x y z
N PHE A 1 -6.35 -17.98 5.99
CA PHE A 1 -7.49 -17.10 5.62
C PHE A 1 -8.74 -17.87 5.16
N LEU A 2 -8.72 -18.68 4.09
CA LEU A 2 -9.95 -19.36 3.62
C LEU A 2 -10.68 -20.23 4.66
N ASN A 3 -9.94 -20.88 5.57
CA ASN A 3 -10.54 -21.64 6.67
C ASN A 3 -11.32 -20.73 7.64
N PHE A 4 -10.80 -19.52 7.92
CA PHE A 4 -11.50 -18.51 8.70
C PHE A 4 -12.78 -18.10 7.98
N LEU A 5 -12.70 -17.70 6.70
CA LEU A 5 -13.87 -17.30 5.93
C LEU A 5 -14.95 -18.39 5.87
N GLY A 6 -14.54 -19.65 5.66
CA GLY A 6 -15.48 -20.78 5.65
C GLY A 6 -16.26 -20.91 6.95
N ARG A 7 -15.57 -20.85 8.10
CA ARG A 7 -16.24 -20.87 9.43
C ARG A 7 -17.03 -19.60 9.71
N TYR A 8 -16.56 -18.46 9.22
CA TYR A 8 -17.21 -17.18 9.43
C TYR A 8 -18.59 -17.15 8.76
N VAL A 9 -18.71 -17.63 7.51
CA VAL A 9 -20.01 -17.72 6.83
C VAL A 9 -20.89 -18.85 7.34
N GLU A 10 -20.35 -19.88 8.00
CA GLU A 10 -21.16 -20.85 8.74
C GLU A 10 -21.89 -20.20 9.94
N ILE A 11 -21.24 -19.23 10.59
CA ILE A 11 -21.82 -18.48 11.72
C ILE A 11 -22.75 -17.36 11.23
N PHE A 12 -22.37 -16.70 10.13
CA PHE A 12 -23.10 -15.58 9.53
C PHE A 12 -23.50 -15.90 8.09
N PRO A 13 -24.51 -16.77 7.88
CA PRO A 13 -24.88 -17.27 6.56
C PRO A 13 -25.41 -16.18 5.61
N ASP A 14 -25.97 -15.10 6.15
CA ASP A 14 -26.49 -13.97 5.36
C ASP A 14 -25.39 -13.30 4.51
N LEU A 15 -24.11 -13.42 4.91
CA LEU A 15 -22.97 -12.91 4.13
C LEU A 15 -22.79 -13.60 2.77
N LEU A 16 -23.41 -14.76 2.55
CA LEU A 16 -23.44 -15.40 1.22
C LEU A 16 -24.27 -14.59 0.22
N GLU A 17 -25.20 -13.76 0.72
CA GLU A 17 -26.01 -12.91 -0.14
C GLU A 17 -25.38 -11.55 -0.44
N GLU A 18 -24.41 -11.14 0.37
CA GLU A 18 -23.76 -9.83 0.27
C GLU A 18 -22.59 -9.81 -0.72
N ASP A 19 -22.33 -8.63 -1.26
CA ASP A 19 -21.16 -8.35 -2.07
C ASP A 19 -19.92 -8.17 -1.17
N ILE A 20 -18.85 -8.90 -1.47
CA ILE A 20 -17.61 -8.90 -0.69
C ILE A 20 -16.55 -8.07 -1.42
N TYR A 21 -15.88 -7.19 -0.68
CA TYR A 21 -14.73 -6.44 -1.16
C TYR A 21 -13.53 -6.71 -0.24
N LEU A 22 -12.34 -6.82 -0.82
CA LEU A 22 -11.10 -6.93 -0.05
C LEU A 22 -10.35 -5.62 -0.13
N ALA A 23 -10.16 -4.98 1.02
CA ALA A 23 -9.40 -3.75 1.13
C ALA A 23 -8.23 -3.92 2.10
N GLY A 24 -7.15 -3.18 1.87
CA GLY A 24 -6.00 -3.12 2.77
C GLY A 24 -4.87 -2.32 2.15
N GLU A 25 -3.80 -2.19 2.92
CA GLU A 25 -2.67 -1.32 2.58
C GLU A 25 -1.32 -2.03 2.76
N SER A 26 -0.24 -1.43 2.27
CA SER A 26 1.12 -1.90 2.53
C SER A 26 1.34 -3.34 2.04
N PHE A 27 1.77 -4.25 2.91
CA PHE A 27 1.89 -5.68 2.61
C PHE A 27 0.54 -6.36 2.26
N GLY A 28 -0.59 -5.69 2.51
CA GLY A 28 -1.89 -6.02 1.90
C GLY A 28 -1.83 -6.14 0.38
N GLY A 29 -0.90 -5.45 -0.28
CA GLY A 29 -0.58 -5.63 -1.70
C GLY A 29 -0.14 -7.05 -2.08
N GLN A 30 0.46 -7.80 -1.14
CA GLN A 30 0.71 -9.24 -1.32
C GLN A 30 -0.50 -10.07 -0.92
N TYR A 31 -1.09 -9.81 0.25
CA TYR A 31 -2.16 -10.65 0.78
C TYR A 31 -3.42 -10.65 -0.09
N ILE A 32 -3.88 -9.48 -0.52
CA ILE A 32 -5.17 -9.30 -1.16
C ILE A 32 -5.25 -10.09 -2.49
N PRO A 33 -4.28 -9.99 -3.43
CA PRO A 33 -4.34 -10.77 -4.67
C PRO A 33 -4.32 -12.29 -4.44
N TYR A 34 -3.50 -12.78 -3.51
CA TYR A 34 -3.45 -14.21 -3.17
C TYR A 34 -4.77 -14.69 -2.56
N ILE A 35 -5.35 -13.92 -1.65
CA ILE A 35 -6.64 -14.22 -1.04
C ILE A 35 -7.75 -14.18 -2.09
N ALA A 36 -7.79 -13.16 -2.93
CA ALA A 36 -8.79 -12.98 -3.98
C ALA A 36 -8.82 -14.17 -4.94
N LYS A 37 -7.66 -14.57 -5.45
CA LYS A 37 -7.53 -15.77 -6.30
C LYS A 37 -8.07 -17.01 -5.59
N ALA A 38 -7.70 -17.20 -4.33
CA ALA A 38 -8.11 -18.35 -3.56
C ALA A 38 -9.64 -18.37 -3.30
N ILE A 39 -10.28 -17.22 -3.10
CA ILE A 39 -11.74 -17.10 -2.98
C ILE A 39 -12.41 -17.45 -4.31
N LEU A 40 -11.99 -16.83 -5.41
CA LEU A 40 -12.57 -17.07 -6.75
C LEU A 40 -12.46 -18.53 -7.18
N GLU A 41 -11.36 -19.22 -6.83
CA GLU A 41 -11.14 -20.62 -7.19
C GLU A 41 -11.81 -21.62 -6.23
N LYS A 42 -11.82 -21.34 -4.92
CA LYS A 42 -12.16 -22.35 -3.90
C LYS A 42 -13.42 -22.04 -3.10
N ARG A 43 -13.97 -20.84 -3.22
CA ARG A 43 -15.18 -20.36 -2.53
C ARG A 43 -16.04 -19.49 -3.46
N PRO A 44 -16.45 -19.99 -4.65
CA PRO A 44 -17.16 -19.18 -5.64
C PRO A 44 -18.55 -18.71 -5.19
N LEU A 45 -19.12 -19.27 -4.11
CA LEU A 45 -20.36 -18.78 -3.50
C LEU A 45 -20.18 -17.43 -2.80
N LEU A 46 -18.95 -17.06 -2.42
CA LEU A 46 -18.63 -15.74 -1.90
C LEU A 46 -18.56 -14.77 -3.08
N LYS A 47 -19.47 -13.78 -3.10
CA LYS A 47 -19.61 -12.79 -4.18
C LYS A 47 -18.49 -11.74 -4.09
N LEU A 48 -17.24 -12.12 -4.34
CA LEU A 48 -16.12 -11.18 -4.39
C LEU A 48 -16.32 -10.22 -5.58
N ARG A 49 -16.48 -8.93 -5.29
CA ARG A 49 -16.80 -7.87 -6.27
C ARG A 49 -15.66 -6.93 -6.60
N GLY A 50 -14.63 -6.85 -5.77
CA GLY A 50 -13.52 -5.96 -6.07
C GLY A 50 -12.45 -5.90 -5.01
N LEU A 51 -11.30 -5.34 -5.39
CA LEU A 51 -10.13 -5.18 -4.56
C LEU A 51 -9.76 -3.70 -4.44
N LEU A 52 -9.40 -3.25 -3.24
CA LEU A 52 -8.99 -1.87 -2.96
C LEU A 52 -7.63 -1.91 -2.23
N ILE A 53 -6.55 -1.57 -2.92
CA ILE A 53 -5.17 -1.75 -2.42
C ILE A 53 -4.49 -0.38 -2.30
N GLY A 54 -4.20 0.01 -1.06
CA GLY A 54 -3.52 1.27 -0.72
C GLY A 54 -2.03 1.11 -0.57
N ASP A 55 -1.23 2.02 -1.12
CA ASP A 55 0.21 2.13 -0.86
C ASP A 55 0.89 0.75 -0.77
N GLY A 56 0.65 -0.05 -1.81
CA GLY A 56 0.82 -1.51 -1.73
C GLY A 56 2.20 -2.01 -2.11
N TRP A 57 2.77 -2.89 -1.29
CA TRP A 57 3.95 -3.67 -1.64
C TRP A 57 3.56 -4.81 -2.60
N ILE A 58 3.75 -4.63 -3.91
CA ILE A 58 3.19 -5.54 -4.94
C ILE A 58 4.28 -6.10 -5.87
N ASP A 59 5.01 -5.20 -6.54
CA ASP A 59 6.06 -5.53 -7.50
C ASP A 59 7.43 -5.02 -7.01
N PRO A 60 8.28 -5.91 -6.48
CA PRO A 60 9.60 -5.56 -5.98
C PRO A 60 10.50 -4.90 -7.02
N ILE A 61 10.35 -5.23 -8.32
CA ILE A 61 11.18 -4.62 -9.36
C ILE A 61 10.85 -3.14 -9.48
N SER A 62 9.58 -2.80 -9.67
CA SER A 62 9.14 -1.40 -9.74
C SER A 62 9.42 -0.66 -8.45
N LEU A 63 9.23 -1.32 -7.30
CA LEU A 63 9.44 -0.72 -6.00
C LEU A 63 10.89 -0.35 -5.72
N TYR A 64 11.83 -1.30 -5.81
CA TYR A 64 13.24 -1.00 -5.52
C TYR A 64 13.85 0.00 -6.52
N ASN A 65 13.43 -0.03 -7.78
CA ASN A 65 13.87 0.93 -8.78
C ASN A 65 13.28 2.34 -8.59
N SER A 66 12.19 2.48 -7.82
CA SER A 66 11.53 3.78 -7.59
C SER A 66 12.19 4.62 -6.49
N TYR A 67 12.88 4.02 -5.52
CA TYR A 67 13.33 4.74 -4.33
C TYR A 67 14.27 5.92 -4.62
N LEU A 68 15.29 5.73 -5.46
CA LEU A 68 16.22 6.80 -5.80
C LEU A 68 15.54 7.91 -6.65
N PRO A 69 14.82 7.60 -7.75
CA PRO A 69 14.05 8.61 -8.49
C PRO A 69 13.07 9.39 -7.60
N TYR A 70 12.33 8.71 -6.73
CA TYR A 70 11.40 9.34 -5.81
C TYR A 70 12.12 10.28 -4.84
N ALA A 71 13.24 9.84 -4.27
CA ALA A 71 14.05 10.64 -3.37
C ALA A 71 14.63 11.89 -4.04
N ILE A 72 15.09 11.80 -5.29
CA ILE A 72 15.59 12.94 -6.07
C ILE A 72 14.44 13.91 -6.40
N ALA A 73 13.32 13.40 -6.90
CA ALA A 73 12.14 14.21 -7.23
C ALA A 73 11.61 14.98 -6.01
N ASN A 74 11.80 14.40 -4.83
CA ASN A 74 11.44 14.99 -3.56
C ASN A 74 12.59 15.73 -2.85
N ASN A 75 13.74 15.98 -3.48
CA ASN A 75 14.87 16.69 -2.86
C ASN A 75 15.38 16.06 -1.54
N LEU A 76 15.18 14.74 -1.36
CA LEU A 76 15.75 13.98 -0.23
C LEU A 76 17.21 13.60 -0.51
N VAL A 77 17.59 13.52 -1.80
CA VAL A 77 18.94 13.21 -2.25
C VAL A 77 19.33 14.17 -3.38
N GLU A 78 20.44 14.87 -3.20
CA GLU A 78 21.01 15.72 -4.25
C GLU A 78 21.75 14.88 -5.31
N ASN A 79 21.53 15.21 -6.58
CA ASN A 79 22.25 14.62 -7.70
C ASN A 79 23.77 14.80 -7.54
N ASN A 80 24.54 13.74 -7.82
CA ASN A 80 26.01 13.70 -7.71
C ASN A 80 26.59 13.90 -6.30
N SER A 81 25.76 13.91 -5.24
CA SER A 81 26.25 13.86 -3.86
C SER A 81 26.99 12.54 -3.56
N ILE A 82 27.74 12.52 -2.44
CA ILE A 82 28.36 11.29 -1.93
C ILE A 82 27.27 10.23 -1.65
N LEU A 83 26.15 10.66 -1.06
CA LEU A 83 25.00 9.80 -0.78
C LEU A 83 24.42 9.20 -2.08
N TYR A 84 24.18 10.03 -3.10
CA TYR A 84 23.74 9.58 -4.42
C TYR A 84 24.66 8.50 -5.00
N THR A 85 25.98 8.73 -4.94
CA THR A 85 26.98 7.77 -5.46
C THR A 85 26.92 6.44 -4.72
N ASN A 86 26.72 6.46 -3.41
CA ASN A 86 26.57 5.25 -2.60
C ASN A 86 25.26 4.51 -2.92
N ILE A 87 24.16 5.23 -3.10
CA ILE A 87 22.86 4.65 -3.47
C ILE A 87 22.94 3.99 -4.85
N ILE A 88 23.56 4.63 -5.85
CA ILE A 88 23.71 4.06 -7.19
C ILE A 88 24.42 2.71 -7.15
N ARG A 89 25.43 2.52 -6.29
CA ARG A 89 26.09 1.21 -6.13
C ARG A 89 25.13 0.15 -5.61
N LEU A 90 24.25 0.50 -4.67
CA LEU A 90 23.20 -0.39 -4.17
C LEU A 90 22.15 -0.68 -5.24
N VAL A 91 21.73 0.33 -6.02
CA VAL A 91 20.81 0.17 -7.15
C VAL A 91 21.37 -0.80 -8.19
N THR A 92 22.63 -0.63 -8.62
CA THR A 92 23.27 -1.55 -9.57
C THR A 92 23.34 -2.98 -9.05
N ARG A 93 23.70 -3.15 -7.76
CA ARG A 93 23.70 -4.47 -7.13
C ARG A 93 22.30 -5.08 -7.06
N CYS A 94 21.31 -4.29 -6.70
CA CYS A 94 19.91 -4.72 -6.66
C CYS A 94 19.41 -5.15 -8.04
N GLN A 95 19.74 -4.40 -9.10
CA GLN A 95 19.40 -4.75 -10.48
C GLN A 95 20.01 -6.09 -10.91
N ASP A 96 21.28 -6.36 -10.56
CA ASP A 96 21.91 -7.65 -10.81
C ASP A 96 21.18 -8.80 -10.08
N ILE A 97 20.77 -8.59 -8.82
CA ILE A 97 19.99 -9.58 -8.06
C ILE A 97 18.64 -9.83 -8.73
N LEU A 98 17.88 -8.77 -9.01
CA LEU A 98 16.55 -8.83 -9.62
C LEU A 98 16.56 -9.48 -11.01
N SER A 99 17.66 -9.35 -11.76
CA SER A 99 17.81 -9.99 -13.07
C SER A 99 17.90 -11.52 -12.99
N LYS A 100 18.33 -12.06 -11.85
CA LYS A 100 18.53 -13.50 -11.63
C LYS A 100 17.32 -14.13 -10.97
N HIS A 101 16.79 -13.48 -9.95
CA HIS A 101 15.69 -14.01 -9.16
C HIS A 101 14.93 -12.90 -8.43
N VAL A 102 13.60 -13.04 -8.37
CA VAL A 102 12.72 -12.05 -7.75
C VAL A 102 11.95 -12.70 -6.60
N HIS A 103 12.20 -12.21 -5.39
CA HIS A 103 11.44 -12.52 -4.18
C HIS A 103 10.61 -11.31 -3.75
N ILE A 104 9.60 -11.55 -2.91
CA ILE A 104 8.77 -10.48 -2.32
C ILE A 104 9.63 -9.46 -1.58
N PHE A 105 10.62 -9.93 -0.83
CA PHE A 105 11.56 -9.09 -0.08
C PHE A 105 13.00 -9.50 -0.39
N ILE A 106 13.85 -8.50 -0.62
CA ILE A 106 15.28 -8.66 -0.91
C ILE A 106 16.02 -7.65 -0.06
N SER A 107 16.72 -8.12 0.98
CA SER A 107 17.38 -7.26 1.97
C SER A 107 18.40 -6.32 1.35
N GLU A 108 19.21 -6.79 0.40
CA GLU A 108 20.21 -5.96 -0.29
C GLU A 108 19.59 -4.83 -1.12
N CYS A 109 18.42 -5.08 -1.70
CA CYS A 109 17.66 -4.05 -2.39
C CYS A 109 16.98 -3.10 -1.40
N TYR A 110 16.48 -3.62 -0.28
CA TYR A 110 15.88 -2.82 0.78
C TYR A 110 16.87 -1.83 1.41
N SER A 111 18.17 -2.16 1.43
CA SER A 111 19.23 -1.25 1.87
C SER A 111 19.27 0.09 1.11
N ILE A 112 18.68 0.18 -0.09
CA ILE A 112 18.50 1.45 -0.82
C ILE A 112 17.61 2.39 -0.01
N LEU A 113 16.46 1.90 0.45
CA LEU A 113 15.52 2.65 1.27
C LEU A 113 16.17 3.03 2.60
N ASP A 114 16.81 2.07 3.28
CA ASP A 114 17.48 2.30 4.56
C ASP A 114 18.53 3.41 4.46
N LEU A 115 19.35 3.38 3.41
CA LEU A 115 20.42 4.36 3.21
C LEU A 115 19.84 5.76 3.01
N ILE A 116 18.78 5.92 2.20
CA ILE A 116 18.12 7.21 1.97
C ILE A 116 17.43 7.68 3.24
N MET A 117 16.63 6.82 3.89
CA MET A 117 15.88 7.14 5.09
C MET A 117 16.78 7.68 6.22
N ASN A 118 17.96 7.09 6.40
CA ASN A 118 18.87 7.44 7.49
C ASN A 118 19.80 8.63 7.21
N ASN A 119 20.03 8.98 5.94
CA ASN A 119 21.06 9.96 5.54
C ASN A 119 20.56 11.03 4.57
N GLY A 120 19.32 10.93 4.09
CA GLY A 120 18.71 11.90 3.21
C GLY A 120 18.40 13.22 3.91
N ILE A 121 18.12 14.24 3.11
CA ILE A 121 17.71 15.56 3.57
C ILE A 121 16.31 15.45 4.15
N ILE A 122 16.17 15.81 5.42
CA ILE A 122 14.88 15.87 6.10
C ILE A 122 14.26 17.25 5.82
N LYS A 123 12.94 17.27 5.57
CA LYS A 123 12.22 18.48 5.13
C LYS A 123 11.60 19.31 6.25
N GLU A 124 11.53 18.77 7.46
CA GLU A 124 10.81 19.40 8.56
C GLU A 124 11.57 20.63 9.08
N GLN A 125 10.91 21.78 9.19
CA GLN A 125 11.55 23.02 9.67
C GLN A 125 11.44 23.17 11.20
N ASP A 126 10.58 22.37 11.86
CA ASP A 126 10.09 22.65 13.22
C ASP A 126 10.60 21.69 14.31
N VAL A 127 11.51 20.76 13.98
CA VAL A 127 12.16 19.87 14.96
C VAL A 127 13.66 20.15 15.00
N GLU A 128 14.20 20.29 16.21
CA GLU A 128 15.63 20.44 16.43
C GLU A 128 16.36 19.18 15.94
N TYR A 129 17.04 19.30 14.80
CA TYR A 129 17.77 18.20 14.18
C TYR A 129 18.82 17.63 15.13
N THR A 130 18.61 16.39 15.57
CA THR A 130 19.60 15.62 16.32
C THR A 130 20.27 14.57 15.42
N GLU A 131 21.45 14.07 15.82
CA GLU A 131 22.12 12.95 15.12
C GLU A 131 21.23 11.70 15.00
N ASP A 132 20.29 11.54 15.94
CA ASP A 132 19.29 10.47 15.99
C ASP A 132 18.08 10.67 15.05
N SER A 133 18.04 11.74 14.26
CA SER A 133 16.93 12.01 13.33
C SER A 133 17.08 11.23 12.01
N CYS A 134 15.96 10.82 11.43
CA CYS A 134 15.83 10.25 10.09
C CYS A 134 14.52 10.68 9.43
N ILE A 135 14.39 10.43 8.13
CA ILE A 135 13.15 10.65 7.38
C ILE A 135 12.11 9.63 7.88
N ASN A 136 10.87 10.07 8.13
CA ASN A 136 9.77 9.15 8.40
C ASN A 136 9.41 8.40 7.10
N VAL A 137 9.57 7.07 7.12
CA VAL A 137 9.37 6.22 5.93
C VAL A 137 7.92 6.20 5.43
N TYR A 138 6.96 6.55 6.30
CA TYR A 138 5.54 6.61 5.96
C TYR A 138 5.07 8.00 5.53
N ASP A 139 5.83 9.06 5.80
CA ASP A 139 5.52 10.42 5.34
C ASP A 139 6.79 11.27 5.30
N ILE A 140 7.32 11.51 4.10
CA ILE A 140 8.61 12.22 3.93
C ILE A 140 8.59 13.68 4.36
N ARG A 141 7.43 14.23 4.71
CA ARG A 141 7.28 15.58 5.27
C ARG A 141 7.64 15.61 6.75
N LEU A 142 7.64 14.45 7.41
CA LEU A 142 7.91 14.29 8.83
C LEU A 142 9.31 13.74 9.06
N SER A 143 9.92 14.15 10.17
CA SER A 143 11.07 13.49 10.76
C SER A 143 10.63 12.37 11.71
N ALA A 144 11.55 11.45 11.98
CA ALA A 144 11.37 10.38 12.95
C ALA A 144 12.70 10.07 13.64
N LYS A 145 12.63 9.26 14.70
CA LYS A 145 13.81 8.87 15.48
C LYS A 145 14.37 7.52 15.01
N LYS A 146 15.69 7.45 14.87
CA LYS A 146 16.43 6.20 14.64
C LYS A 146 16.29 5.25 15.85
N PRO A 147 16.31 3.93 15.62
CA PRO A 147 16.42 3.24 14.33
C PRO A 147 15.07 3.01 13.63
N MET A 148 13.94 3.41 14.24
CA MET A 148 12.61 3.07 13.73
C MET A 148 12.21 3.89 12.51
N CYS A 149 12.58 5.17 12.45
CA CYS A 149 12.37 6.02 11.28
C CYS A 149 10.92 6.00 10.74
N GLY A 150 9.95 5.99 11.66
CA GLY A 150 8.52 5.93 11.36
C GLY A 150 7.89 4.55 11.54
N MET A 151 8.68 3.46 11.53
CA MET A 151 8.17 2.07 11.61
C MET A 151 7.48 1.72 12.94
N ALA A 152 7.61 2.55 13.97
CA ALA A 152 6.80 2.44 15.20
C ALA A 152 5.32 2.85 14.98
N GLY A 153 5.01 3.42 13.82
CA GLY A 153 3.72 4.00 13.49
C GLY A 153 3.51 5.38 14.13
N PRO A 154 2.31 5.97 13.96
CA PRO A 154 1.97 7.24 14.58
C PRO A 154 1.92 7.11 16.11
N SER A 155 2.22 8.20 16.82
CA SER A 155 2.27 8.24 18.29
C SER A 155 0.96 7.79 18.95
N GLU A 156 -0.14 7.96 18.24
CA GLU A 156 -1.50 7.62 18.65
C GLU A 156 -1.70 6.12 18.87
N LEU A 157 -0.85 5.26 18.28
CA LEU A 157 -0.87 3.82 18.54
C LEU A 157 -0.60 3.48 20.00
N GLU A 158 0.09 4.35 20.75
CA GLU A 158 0.27 4.17 22.19
C GLU A 158 -1.08 4.20 22.92
N TYR A 159 -1.96 5.16 22.60
CA TYR A 159 -3.30 5.24 23.18
C TYR A 159 -4.19 4.06 22.77
N VAL A 160 -4.06 3.61 21.51
CA VAL A 160 -4.79 2.42 21.02
C VAL A 160 -4.35 1.18 21.80
N SER A 161 -3.04 1.02 22.03
CA SER A 161 -2.49 -0.08 22.82
C SER A 161 -3.04 -0.10 24.24
N VAL A 162 -2.99 1.04 24.92
CA VAL A 162 -3.52 1.17 26.28
C VAL A 162 -5.00 0.83 26.32
N TYR A 163 -5.80 1.33 25.36
CA TYR A 163 -7.23 1.08 25.32
C TYR A 163 -7.56 -0.40 25.08
N LEU A 164 -6.99 -1.03 24.05
CA LEU A 164 -7.28 -2.42 23.68
C LEU A 164 -6.76 -3.42 24.73
N ASN A 165 -5.75 -3.04 25.52
CA ASN A 165 -5.24 -3.86 26.61
C ASN A 165 -6.00 -3.72 27.93
N ARG A 166 -7.02 -2.86 28.02
CA ARG A 166 -7.84 -2.78 29.22
C ARG A 166 -8.61 -4.08 29.46
N PRO A 167 -8.65 -4.60 30.71
CA PRO A 167 -9.36 -5.84 31.01
C PRO A 167 -10.85 -5.82 30.65
N ASP A 168 -11.52 -4.68 30.85
CA ASP A 168 -12.94 -4.54 30.51
C ASP A 168 -13.16 -4.53 28.99
N VAL A 169 -12.25 -3.89 28.23
CA VAL A 169 -12.28 -3.90 26.77
C VAL A 169 -12.02 -5.31 26.24
N MET A 170 -10.96 -5.98 26.66
CA MET A 170 -10.65 -7.37 26.27
C MET A 170 -11.82 -8.31 26.56
N SER A 171 -12.43 -8.20 27.75
CA SER A 171 -13.61 -8.98 28.12
C SER A 171 -14.81 -8.69 27.22
N SER A 172 -15.01 -7.43 26.82
CA SER A 172 -16.14 -7.04 25.96
C SER A 172 -16.03 -7.58 24.53
N ILE A 173 -14.80 -7.80 24.03
CA ILE A 173 -14.53 -8.43 22.73
C ILE A 173 -14.21 -9.93 22.84
N HIS A 174 -14.59 -10.54 23.97
CA HIS A 174 -14.52 -11.98 24.24
C HIS A 174 -13.11 -12.60 24.22
N ILE A 175 -12.07 -11.80 24.50
CA ILE A 175 -10.71 -12.30 24.74
C ILE A 175 -10.63 -12.80 26.19
N ASN A 176 -11.06 -14.05 26.40
CA ASN A 176 -11.07 -14.68 27.72
C ASN A 176 -9.96 -15.74 27.84
N GLY A 177 -9.12 -15.64 28.88
CA GLY A 177 -8.34 -16.78 29.38
C GLY A 177 -7.01 -17.09 28.69
N LYS A 178 -6.44 -16.18 27.90
CA LYS A 178 -5.03 -16.26 27.45
C LYS A 178 -4.30 -14.97 27.79
N LYS A 179 -3.00 -15.06 28.08
CA LYS A 179 -2.09 -13.90 28.07
C LYS A 179 -1.98 -13.43 26.62
N SER A 180 -2.93 -12.62 26.19
CA SER A 180 -2.97 -12.03 24.87
C SER A 180 -2.95 -10.53 25.08
N GLU A 181 -1.75 -9.96 25.00
CA GLU A 181 -1.55 -8.53 24.95
C GLU A 181 -1.71 -8.10 23.50
N TRP A 182 -2.44 -7.01 23.28
CA TRP A 182 -2.51 -6.38 21.98
C TRP A 182 -1.22 -5.59 21.75
N GLU A 183 -0.66 -5.76 20.57
CA GLU A 183 0.43 -4.95 20.03
C GLU A 183 0.10 -4.64 18.56
N ALA A 184 0.49 -3.47 18.07
CA ALA A 184 0.22 -3.06 16.69
C ALA A 184 1.01 -3.91 15.68
N PHE A 185 2.24 -4.31 16.05
CA PHE A 185 3.17 -5.03 15.20
C PHE A 185 3.85 -6.14 16.00
N THR A 186 3.84 -7.37 15.46
CA THR A 186 4.50 -8.53 16.08
C THR A 186 5.77 -8.89 15.33
N GLU A 187 6.94 -8.59 15.91
CA GLU A 187 8.25 -8.87 15.31
C GLU A 187 8.45 -10.36 14.99
N LEU A 188 7.99 -11.25 15.88
CA LEU A 188 8.13 -12.70 15.68
C LEU A 188 7.41 -13.19 14.42
N VAL A 189 6.28 -12.59 14.06
CA VAL A 189 5.55 -12.92 12.83
C VAL A 189 6.27 -12.34 11.62
N HIS A 190 6.75 -11.10 11.73
CA HIS A 190 7.55 -10.46 10.68
C HIS A 190 8.78 -11.31 10.33
N ASP A 191 9.57 -11.70 11.34
CA ASP A 191 10.80 -12.48 11.15
C ASP A 191 10.53 -13.87 10.58
N ALA A 192 9.45 -14.51 11.02
CA ALA A 192 9.07 -15.83 10.52
C ALA A 192 8.50 -15.78 9.09
N PHE A 193 7.92 -14.66 8.66
CA PHE A 193 7.22 -14.54 7.39
C PHE A 193 8.15 -14.14 6.24
N GLN A 194 9.00 -15.07 5.84
CA GLN A 194 9.98 -14.85 4.76
C GLN A 194 9.40 -15.05 3.34
N ALA A 195 8.28 -15.77 3.23
CA ALA A 195 7.56 -16.04 1.99
C ALA A 195 8.43 -16.57 0.81
N PHE A 196 9.56 -17.25 1.07
CA PHE A 196 10.55 -17.66 0.05
C PHE A 196 9.98 -18.42 -1.16
N ASN A 197 8.93 -19.20 -0.95
CA ASN A 197 8.30 -20.02 -1.98
C ASN A 197 7.16 -19.31 -2.75
N SER A 198 6.82 -18.08 -2.35
CA SER A 198 5.76 -17.30 -2.99
C SER A 198 6.35 -16.29 -3.95
N LYS A 199 5.72 -16.14 -5.12
CA LYS A 199 6.06 -15.08 -6.07
C LYS A 199 5.42 -13.76 -5.64
N PRO A 200 5.99 -12.59 -5.97
CA PRO A 200 5.32 -11.32 -5.75
C PRO A 200 3.96 -11.26 -6.44
N SER A 201 2.97 -10.66 -5.79
CA SER A 201 1.56 -10.71 -6.18
C SER A 201 1.23 -10.08 -7.55
N ILE A 202 2.12 -9.27 -8.12
CA ILE A 202 1.99 -8.67 -9.46
C ILE A 202 1.57 -9.71 -10.53
N HIS A 203 2.09 -10.93 -10.47
CA HIS A 203 1.76 -11.98 -11.45
C HIS A 203 0.30 -12.47 -11.40
N LEU A 204 -0.43 -12.16 -10.33
CA LEU A 204 -1.85 -12.53 -10.16
C LEU A 204 -2.80 -11.47 -10.70
N LEU A 205 -2.36 -10.21 -10.78
CA LEU A 205 -3.21 -9.08 -11.10
C LEU A 205 -3.84 -9.17 -12.50
N PRO A 206 -3.13 -9.57 -13.58
CA PRO A 206 -3.73 -9.68 -14.90
C PRO A 206 -4.93 -10.63 -14.95
N ASP A 207 -4.84 -11.81 -14.32
CA ASP A 207 -5.96 -12.77 -14.25
C ASP A 207 -7.11 -12.25 -13.38
N LEU A 208 -6.81 -11.62 -12.24
CA LEU A 208 -7.84 -11.03 -11.38
C LEU A 208 -8.63 -9.93 -12.10
N LEU A 209 -7.96 -9.08 -12.88
CA LEU A 209 -8.57 -7.99 -13.66
C LEU A 209 -9.52 -8.48 -14.78
N THR A 210 -9.42 -9.75 -15.18
CA THR A 210 -10.40 -10.37 -16.09
C THR A 210 -11.73 -10.69 -15.40
N LYS A 211 -11.75 -10.74 -14.06
CA LYS A 211 -12.88 -11.25 -13.25
C LYS A 211 -13.53 -10.16 -12.42
N ILE A 212 -12.73 -9.27 -11.83
CA ILE A 212 -13.21 -8.25 -10.89
C ILE A 212 -12.42 -6.93 -11.05
N PRO A 213 -13.04 -5.78 -10.72
CA PRO A 213 -12.35 -4.50 -10.67
C PRO A 213 -11.33 -4.43 -9.52
N ILE A 214 -10.25 -3.70 -9.77
CA ILE A 214 -9.20 -3.40 -8.80
C ILE A 214 -8.95 -1.90 -8.78
N VAL A 215 -9.01 -1.31 -7.59
CA VAL A 215 -8.59 0.06 -7.34
C VAL A 215 -7.24 0.01 -6.62
N PHE A 216 -6.21 0.58 -7.24
CA PHE A 216 -4.98 0.95 -6.58
C PHE A 216 -5.06 2.41 -6.18
N TYR A 217 -4.66 2.72 -4.95
CA TYR A 217 -4.46 4.09 -4.54
C TYR A 217 -3.11 4.23 -3.85
N ASN A 218 -2.38 5.29 -4.19
CA ASN A 218 -1.09 5.59 -3.61
C ASN A 218 -1.02 7.05 -3.18
N SER A 219 -0.09 7.33 -2.30
CA SER A 219 0.05 8.61 -1.63
C SER A 219 1.26 9.38 -2.13
N GLU A 220 1.09 10.70 -2.26
CA GLU A 220 2.14 11.60 -2.73
C GLU A 220 3.40 11.55 -1.84
N TYR A 221 3.25 11.41 -0.53
CA TYR A 221 4.34 11.52 0.45
C TYR A 221 4.73 10.18 1.11
N ASP A 222 4.16 9.05 0.69
CA ASP A 222 4.63 7.74 1.16
C ASP A 222 5.98 7.40 0.51
N PHE A 223 6.96 6.95 1.32
CA PHE A 223 8.26 6.55 0.81
C PHE A 223 8.38 5.04 0.60
N ILE A 224 7.96 4.25 1.61
CA ILE A 224 8.16 2.79 1.61
C ILE A 224 7.41 2.10 0.47
N CYS A 225 6.23 2.59 0.10
CA CYS A 225 5.43 2.10 -1.02
C CYS A 225 5.04 3.25 -1.97
N ASN A 226 6.02 4.12 -2.27
CA ASN A 226 5.82 5.34 -3.02
C ASN A 226 5.09 5.17 -4.37
N HIS A 227 4.36 6.21 -4.76
CA HIS A 227 3.49 6.20 -5.93
C HIS A 227 4.23 5.95 -7.26
N LEU A 228 5.52 6.31 -7.40
CA LEU A 228 6.29 6.01 -8.61
C LEU A 228 6.45 4.51 -8.82
N ALA A 229 6.54 3.72 -7.75
CA ALA A 229 6.55 2.25 -7.85
C ALA A 229 5.25 1.73 -8.48
N ALA A 230 4.11 2.20 -7.98
CA ALA A 230 2.81 1.77 -8.48
C ALA A 230 2.58 2.22 -9.93
N GLU A 231 2.93 3.47 -10.26
CA GLU A 231 2.82 4.01 -11.63
C GLU A 231 3.67 3.22 -12.61
N ASN A 232 4.95 2.96 -12.28
CA ASN A 232 5.84 2.17 -13.12
C ASN A 232 5.35 0.72 -13.27
N MET A 233 4.86 0.12 -12.20
CA MET A 233 4.28 -1.24 -12.25
C MET A 233 3.07 -1.26 -13.18
N LEU A 234 2.15 -0.31 -13.03
CA LEU A 234 0.92 -0.27 -13.80
C LEU A 234 1.16 0.06 -15.28
N ASP A 235 2.05 0.99 -15.60
CA ASP A 235 2.39 1.35 -16.98
C ASP A 235 3.09 0.18 -17.72
N ASN A 236 3.80 -0.70 -17.00
CA ASN A 236 4.48 -1.87 -17.58
C ASN A 236 3.63 -3.16 -17.55
N MET A 237 2.56 -3.23 -16.77
CA MET A 237 1.71 -4.41 -16.67
C MET A 237 0.81 -4.56 -17.90
N THR A 238 0.65 -5.79 -18.40
CA THR A 238 -0.33 -6.13 -19.44
C THR A 238 -1.54 -6.82 -18.83
N TRP A 239 -2.74 -6.30 -19.09
CA TRP A 239 -4.00 -6.93 -18.70
C TRP A 239 -5.08 -6.66 -19.74
N ASN A 240 -6.08 -7.54 -19.81
CA ASN A 240 -7.24 -7.37 -20.70
C ASN A 240 -6.88 -6.96 -22.15
N GLY A 241 -5.77 -7.50 -22.68
CA GLY A 241 -5.37 -7.37 -24.09
C GLY A 241 -4.43 -6.22 -24.44
N ALA A 242 -4.03 -5.34 -23.51
CA ALA A 242 -2.96 -4.37 -23.79
C ALA A 242 -2.17 -3.94 -22.53
N SER A 243 -1.06 -3.23 -22.74
CA SER A 243 -0.14 -2.81 -21.68
C SER A 243 -0.43 -1.40 -21.18
N GLY A 244 -0.16 -1.16 -19.91
CA GLY A 244 -0.37 0.14 -19.28
C GLY A 244 -1.79 0.64 -19.45
N PHE A 245 -2.00 1.94 -19.35
CA PHE A 245 -3.32 2.54 -19.52
C PHE A 245 -3.74 2.72 -21.00
N ASP A 246 -3.22 1.92 -21.94
CA ASP A 246 -3.85 1.81 -23.27
C ASP A 246 -5.29 1.32 -23.11
N LEU A 247 -6.23 1.88 -23.85
CA LEU A 247 -7.64 1.48 -23.85
C LEU A 247 -7.92 0.22 -24.72
N GLY A 248 -6.89 -0.43 -25.24
CA GLY A 248 -6.99 -1.54 -26.20
C GLY A 248 -7.10 -1.10 -27.66
N THR A 249 -6.89 0.19 -27.91
CA THR A 249 -7.04 0.82 -29.23
C THR A 249 -5.79 1.59 -29.68
N GLY A 250 -4.72 1.57 -28.89
CA GLY A 250 -3.55 2.44 -29.05
C GLY A 250 -3.74 3.82 -28.43
N LYS A 251 -4.92 4.12 -27.87
CA LYS A 251 -5.20 5.36 -27.15
C LYS A 251 -4.93 5.18 -25.66
N ILE A 252 -4.03 5.99 -25.11
CA ILE A 252 -3.74 6.02 -23.67
C ILE A 252 -4.85 6.77 -22.91
N ALA A 253 -5.32 6.21 -21.80
CA ALA A 253 -6.28 6.84 -20.91
C ALA A 253 -5.66 8.09 -20.27
N SER A 254 -6.42 9.20 -20.30
CA SER A 254 -5.99 10.47 -19.73
C SER A 254 -5.97 10.41 -18.20
N THR A 255 -4.96 11.06 -17.60
CA THR A 255 -4.98 11.39 -16.17
C THR A 255 -5.92 12.55 -15.93
N LEU A 256 -6.92 12.34 -15.09
CA LEU A 256 -7.90 13.36 -14.72
C LEU A 256 -7.59 13.88 -13.31
N SER A 257 -7.86 15.15 -13.04
CA SER A 257 -7.86 15.67 -11.67
C SER A 257 -9.00 15.04 -10.89
N TRP A 258 -8.68 14.40 -9.77
CA TRP A 258 -9.67 13.84 -8.86
C TRP A 258 -10.06 14.88 -7.82
N ILE A 259 -11.36 15.17 -7.74
CA ILE A 259 -11.92 16.24 -6.91
C ILE A 259 -12.89 15.62 -5.91
N VAL A 260 -12.77 16.05 -4.64
CA VAL A 260 -13.69 15.66 -3.57
C VAL A 260 -14.28 16.92 -2.95
N GLY A 261 -15.58 17.14 -3.16
CA GLY A 261 -16.21 18.44 -2.86
C GLY A 261 -15.63 19.53 -3.76
N ASP A 262 -15.03 20.57 -3.16
CA ASP A 262 -14.41 21.69 -3.88
C ASP A 262 -12.86 21.64 -3.85
N GLU A 263 -12.28 20.53 -3.39
CA GLU A 263 -10.84 20.37 -3.22
C GLU A 263 -10.23 19.43 -4.27
N SER A 264 -9.07 19.82 -4.80
CA SER A 264 -8.20 18.90 -5.55
C SER A 264 -7.68 17.82 -4.59
N ALA A 265 -8.22 16.61 -4.73
CA ALA A 265 -7.92 15.48 -3.87
C ALA A 265 -6.76 14.63 -4.41
N GLY A 266 -6.48 14.74 -5.70
CA GLY A 266 -5.48 13.90 -6.35
C GLY A 266 -5.61 13.85 -7.86
N SER A 267 -5.15 12.73 -8.42
CA SER A 267 -5.41 12.39 -9.82
C SER A 267 -5.96 10.96 -9.94
N ILE A 268 -6.71 10.71 -11.00
CA ILE A 268 -7.36 9.42 -11.27
C ILE A 268 -7.14 9.00 -12.72
N ARG A 269 -6.87 7.71 -12.92
CA ARG A 269 -6.79 7.05 -14.23
C ARG A 269 -7.59 5.76 -14.18
N TYR A 270 -8.29 5.46 -15.27
CA TYR A 270 -9.04 4.22 -15.40
C TYR A 270 -8.77 3.55 -16.74
N ALA A 271 -8.53 2.25 -16.73
CA ALA A 271 -8.49 1.41 -17.93
C ALA A 271 -8.85 -0.04 -17.60
N ARG A 272 -9.85 -0.58 -18.33
CA ARG A 272 -10.16 -2.02 -18.39
C ARG A 272 -10.23 -2.70 -17.01
N ASN A 273 -11.15 -2.25 -16.15
CA ASN A 273 -11.36 -2.73 -14.77
C ASN A 273 -10.28 -2.34 -13.75
N LEU A 274 -9.31 -1.52 -14.12
CA LEU A 274 -8.31 -0.99 -13.20
C LEU A 274 -8.50 0.50 -13.02
N THR A 275 -8.63 0.94 -11.78
CA THR A 275 -8.54 2.37 -11.39
C THR A 275 -7.25 2.59 -10.61
N TYR A 276 -6.52 3.65 -10.93
CA TYR A 276 -5.42 4.17 -10.14
C TYR A 276 -5.74 5.58 -9.65
N ILE A 277 -5.50 5.83 -8.36
CA ILE A 277 -5.71 7.13 -7.72
C ILE A 277 -4.42 7.54 -7.00
N LEU A 278 -3.87 8.70 -7.36
CA LEU A 278 -2.81 9.34 -6.58
C LEU A 278 -3.43 10.34 -5.62
N PHE A 279 -3.33 10.09 -4.31
CA PHE A 279 -3.78 10.98 -3.24
C PHE A 279 -2.77 12.09 -2.99
N PHE A 280 -3.20 13.34 -3.13
CA PHE A 280 -2.39 14.49 -2.73
C PHE A 280 -2.44 14.71 -1.23
N ASN A 281 -1.32 15.18 -0.67
CA ASN A 281 -1.18 15.51 0.75
C ASN A 281 -1.45 14.35 1.73
N ALA A 282 -1.15 13.11 1.32
CA ALA A 282 -1.18 11.93 2.18
C ALA A 282 0.19 11.25 2.23
N GLY A 283 0.47 10.56 3.34
CA GLY A 283 1.51 9.55 3.47
C GLY A 283 0.90 8.14 3.41
N HIS A 284 1.63 7.13 3.88
CA HIS A 284 1.31 5.70 3.74
C HIS A 284 -0.10 5.31 4.20
N MET A 285 -0.59 5.93 5.27
CA MET A 285 -1.89 5.63 5.85
C MET A 285 -2.92 6.66 5.36
N VAL A 286 -3.39 6.54 4.11
CA VAL A 286 -4.34 7.49 3.51
C VAL A 286 -5.57 7.76 4.40
N PRO A 287 -6.23 6.75 5.00
CA PRO A 287 -7.38 7.04 5.86
C PRO A 287 -7.03 7.83 7.12
N TYR A 288 -5.80 7.73 7.61
CA TYR A 288 -5.30 8.53 8.73
C TYR A 288 -5.03 9.98 8.30
N ASN A 289 -4.38 10.20 7.16
CA ASN A 289 -4.06 11.56 6.69
C ASN A 289 -5.27 12.29 6.07
N GLN A 290 -6.15 11.57 5.39
CA GLN A 290 -7.21 12.11 4.50
C GLN A 290 -8.53 11.34 4.64
N ALA A 291 -9.03 11.18 5.87
CA ALA A 291 -10.21 10.36 6.21
C ALA A 291 -11.46 10.63 5.34
N ARG A 292 -11.77 11.90 5.04
CA ARG A 292 -12.94 12.26 4.22
C ARG A 292 -12.75 11.82 2.76
N ARG A 293 -11.55 12.00 2.21
CA ARG A 293 -11.25 11.65 0.80
C ARG A 293 -11.25 10.15 0.61
N SER A 294 -10.66 9.40 1.55
CA SER A 294 -10.66 7.93 1.52
C SER A 294 -12.06 7.34 1.66
N GLN A 295 -12.93 7.93 2.49
CA GLN A 295 -14.33 7.53 2.59
C GLN A 295 -15.08 7.73 1.26
N VAL A 296 -14.88 8.88 0.60
CA VAL A 296 -15.49 9.14 -0.71
C VAL A 296 -15.00 8.12 -1.74
N MET A 297 -13.70 7.86 -1.80
CA MET A 297 -13.14 6.82 -2.67
C MET A 297 -13.79 5.46 -2.42
N LEU A 298 -13.82 5.02 -1.16
CA LEU A 298 -14.40 3.72 -0.78
C LEU A 298 -15.84 3.63 -1.27
N TYR A 299 -16.68 4.61 -0.93
CA TYR A 299 -18.11 4.55 -1.20
C TYR A 299 -18.41 4.60 -2.70
N GLN A 300 -17.64 5.36 -3.47
CA GLN A 300 -17.77 5.34 -4.93
C GLN A 300 -17.42 3.96 -5.50
N PHE A 301 -16.34 3.35 -5.02
CA PHE A 301 -15.92 2.02 -5.47
C PHE A 301 -16.96 0.93 -5.14
N ILE A 302 -17.56 0.97 -3.94
CA ILE A 302 -18.60 0.02 -3.54
C ILE A 302 -20.02 0.48 -3.93
N GLN A 303 -20.13 1.51 -4.77
CA GLN A 303 -21.39 2.03 -5.32
C GLN A 303 -22.44 2.39 -4.26
N LEU A 304 -22.00 2.83 -3.08
CA LEU A 304 -22.89 3.39 -2.07
C LEU A 304 -23.23 4.84 -2.43
N ASN A 305 -24.53 5.12 -2.56
CA ASN A 305 -25.04 6.45 -2.84
C ASN A 305 -24.60 7.45 -1.77
N LEU A 306 -23.67 8.32 -2.14
CA LEU A 306 -23.29 9.47 -1.34
C LEU A 306 -24.18 10.65 -1.71
N SER A 307 -24.86 11.22 -0.71
CA SER A 307 -25.50 12.53 -0.83
C SER A 307 -24.45 13.65 -0.74
N TYR A 308 -23.41 13.61 -1.58
CA TYR A 308 -22.42 14.68 -1.70
C TYR A 308 -22.51 15.30 -3.10
N PRO A 309 -22.83 16.60 -3.23
CA PRO A 309 -22.82 17.27 -4.52
C PRO A 309 -21.40 17.30 -5.11
N ASN A 310 -21.29 17.13 -6.44
CA ASN A 310 -20.11 17.37 -7.29
C ASN A 310 -18.94 16.34 -7.32
N ASN A 311 -19.11 15.09 -6.89
CA ASN A 311 -18.02 14.11 -6.97
C ASN A 311 -17.90 13.41 -8.34
N GLN A 312 -16.67 13.21 -8.83
CA GLN A 312 -16.36 12.37 -10.00
C GLN A 312 -16.43 10.88 -9.62
N THR A 313 -17.16 10.07 -10.38
CA THR A 313 -17.31 8.62 -10.15
C THR A 313 -16.01 7.83 -10.40
N ILE A 314 -15.76 6.85 -9.53
CA ILE A 314 -14.63 5.89 -9.56
C ILE A 314 -15.06 4.59 -10.22
#